data_AF-A0A7S2H774-F1
#
_entry.id   AF-A0A7S2H774-F1
#
_cell.length_a   1.000
_cell.length_b   1.000
_cell.length_c   1.000
_cell.angle_alpha   90.00
_cell.angle_beta   90.00
_cell.angle_gamma   90.00
#
_symmetry.space_group_name_H-M   'P 1'
#
loop_
_entity.id
_entity.type
_entity.pdbx_description
1 polymer ?
#
loop_
_entity_poly.entity_id
_entity_poly.type
_entity_poly.pdbx_seq_one_letter_code
_entity_poly.pdbx_strand_id
1 'polypeptide(L)'
;RAIRELEASAEAERSATFELSFRDVLAQLGEANSMLRIGTHVQMVFRIMLNGTSQCLDVVSLYTAAICRIQCLLREKDQPQKETLIAKISIAKLELSTLLRMVEPFAEYAMPQLRTEVLPMVEATEGGALPSRVAHHHMVDIENNVREFLRECRSQIQLCESLIKEYDMKANDKVNSILNFLTVITFLIMPMQLLTGLYGMNFKRMPELSWDYGYHYFFGLAFIATLTFALCLAGIQRAVV
;
A
#
# COMPACT_ATOMS: atom_id res chain seq x y z
N ARG A 1 19.36 -40.97 -20.39
CA ARG A 1 18.56 -40.40 -21.51
C ARG A 1 17.60 -39.34 -20.97
N ALA A 2 16.72 -39.69 -20.04
CA ALA A 2 15.84 -38.74 -19.34
C ALA A 2 16.55 -37.55 -18.65
N ILE A 3 17.73 -37.76 -18.03
CA ILE A 3 18.50 -36.68 -17.40
C ILE A 3 19.03 -35.66 -18.43
N ARG A 4 19.48 -36.14 -19.61
CA ARG A 4 19.95 -35.25 -20.69
C ARG A 4 18.81 -34.46 -21.36
N GLU A 5 17.61 -35.04 -21.39
CA GLU A 5 16.40 -34.37 -21.89
C GLU A 5 15.92 -33.28 -20.90
N LEU A 6 16.04 -33.51 -19.59
CA LEU A 6 15.78 -32.52 -18.54
C LEU A 6 16.80 -31.36 -18.56
N GLU A 7 18.09 -31.65 -18.70
CA GLU A 7 19.15 -30.63 -18.81
C GLU A 7 18.95 -29.76 -20.05
N ALA A 8 18.68 -30.38 -21.21
CA ALA A 8 18.42 -29.65 -22.46
C ALA A 8 17.16 -28.77 -22.38
N SER A 9 16.10 -29.25 -21.72
CA SER A 9 14.87 -28.46 -21.50
C SER A 9 15.13 -27.27 -20.58
N ALA A 10 15.87 -27.46 -19.49
CA ALA A 10 16.21 -26.39 -18.55
C ALA A 10 17.15 -25.34 -19.17
N GLU A 11 18.06 -25.78 -20.05
CA GLU A 11 18.99 -24.90 -20.75
C GLU A 11 18.29 -24.09 -21.86
N ALA A 12 17.34 -24.70 -22.57
CA ALA A 12 16.47 -24.00 -23.51
C ALA A 12 15.57 -22.96 -22.80
N GLU A 13 15.04 -23.29 -21.63
CA GLU A 13 14.21 -22.38 -20.82
C GLU A 13 15.04 -21.21 -20.27
N ARG A 14 16.27 -21.45 -19.81
CA ARG A 14 17.22 -20.38 -19.42
C ARG A 14 17.60 -19.50 -20.60
N SER A 15 17.89 -20.09 -21.75
CA SER A 15 18.26 -19.34 -22.96
C SER A 15 17.09 -18.49 -23.45
N ALA A 16 15.86 -19.01 -23.46
CA ALA A 16 14.67 -18.25 -23.79
C ALA A 16 14.40 -17.11 -22.79
N THR A 17 14.59 -17.36 -21.49
CA THR A 17 14.44 -16.35 -20.44
C THR A 17 15.49 -15.24 -20.57
N PHE A 18 16.73 -15.61 -20.87
CA PHE A 18 17.82 -14.67 -21.13
C PHE A 18 17.54 -13.82 -22.38
N GLU A 19 17.17 -14.44 -23.49
CA GLU A 19 16.81 -13.76 -24.74
C GLU A 19 15.62 -12.80 -24.55
N LEU A 20 14.65 -13.15 -23.69
CA LEU A 20 13.54 -12.26 -23.33
C LEU A 20 13.99 -11.09 -22.46
N SER A 21 14.79 -11.35 -21.41
CA SER A 21 15.27 -10.29 -20.51
C SER A 21 16.23 -9.32 -21.18
N PHE A 22 17.02 -9.79 -22.15
CA PHE A 22 17.99 -8.97 -22.89
C PHE A 22 17.53 -8.65 -24.30
N ARG A 23 16.27 -8.91 -24.67
CA ARG A 23 15.78 -8.76 -26.05
C ARG A 23 16.07 -7.38 -26.62
N ASP A 24 15.80 -6.34 -25.85
CA ASP A 24 15.98 -4.96 -26.27
C ASP A 24 17.46 -4.58 -26.34
N VAL A 25 18.29 -5.15 -25.46
CA VAL A 25 19.76 -5.01 -25.48
C VAL A 25 20.36 -5.72 -26.70
N LEU A 26 19.93 -6.95 -26.99
CA LEU A 26 20.37 -7.75 -28.13
C LEU A 26 19.90 -7.17 -29.45
N ALA A 27 18.67 -6.63 -29.51
CA ALA A 27 18.16 -5.89 -30.65
C ALA A 27 19.01 -4.64 -30.91
N GLN A 28 19.32 -3.86 -29.87
CA GLN A 28 20.22 -2.71 -29.99
C GLN A 28 21.63 -3.13 -30.43
N LEU A 29 22.17 -4.27 -29.99
CA LEU A 29 23.49 -4.77 -30.41
C LEU A 29 23.53 -5.20 -31.90
N GLY A 30 22.40 -5.65 -32.44
CA GLY A 30 22.25 -6.04 -33.85
C GLY A 30 22.26 -4.87 -34.84
N GLU A 31 22.04 -3.64 -34.37
CA GLU A 31 22.06 -2.44 -35.23
C GLU A 31 23.50 -2.03 -35.60
N ALA A 32 23.71 -1.69 -36.88
CA ALA A 32 25.03 -1.36 -37.42
C ALA A 32 25.71 -0.15 -36.73
N ASN A 33 24.93 0.78 -36.18
CA ASN A 33 25.39 1.99 -35.48
C ASN A 33 25.07 1.95 -33.98
N SER A 34 25.00 0.75 -33.39
CA SER A 34 24.68 0.58 -31.98
C SER A 34 25.64 1.33 -31.07
N MET A 35 25.08 2.20 -30.23
CA MET A 35 25.80 2.81 -29.10
C MET A 35 26.38 1.75 -28.15
N LEU A 36 25.81 0.55 -28.08
CA LEU A 36 26.32 -0.55 -27.26
C LEU A 36 27.61 -1.19 -27.79
N ARG A 37 27.89 -1.09 -29.10
CA ARG A 37 29.12 -1.62 -29.73
C ARG A 37 30.28 -0.62 -29.70
N ILE A 38 30.02 0.63 -29.34
CA ILE A 38 31.01 1.69 -29.32
C ILE A 38 31.70 1.70 -27.94
N GLY A 39 32.91 1.17 -27.90
CA GLY A 39 33.72 1.14 -26.68
C GLY A 39 34.38 -0.22 -26.44
N THR A 40 34.87 -0.40 -25.23
CA THR A 40 35.39 -1.69 -24.73
C THR A 40 34.27 -2.57 -24.19
N HIS A 41 34.59 -3.85 -23.94
CA HIS A 41 33.65 -4.79 -23.30
C HIS A 41 33.13 -4.29 -21.95
N VAL A 42 33.92 -3.53 -21.19
CA VAL A 42 33.48 -3.03 -19.89
C VAL A 42 32.51 -1.85 -20.04
N GLN A 43 32.73 -0.97 -21.01
CA GLN A 43 31.77 0.08 -21.35
C GLN A 43 30.44 -0.50 -21.85
N MET A 44 30.48 -1.62 -22.58
CA MET A 44 29.27 -2.35 -22.97
C MET A 44 28.48 -2.84 -21.75
N VAL A 45 29.15 -3.41 -20.74
CA VAL A 45 28.50 -3.81 -19.47
C VAL A 45 27.87 -2.62 -18.77
N PHE A 46 28.56 -1.49 -18.65
CA PHE A 46 27.99 -0.28 -18.05
C PHE A 46 26.76 0.23 -18.81
N ARG A 47 26.77 0.20 -20.15
CA ARG A 47 25.59 0.59 -20.94
C ARG A 47 24.42 -0.38 -20.78
N ILE A 48 24.68 -1.69 -20.65
CA ILE A 48 23.65 -2.69 -20.36
C ILE A 48 23.03 -2.42 -18.98
N MET A 49 23.86 -2.15 -17.96
CA MET A 49 23.40 -1.79 -16.62
C MET A 49 22.63 -0.47 -16.61
N LEU A 50 23.06 0.52 -17.39
CA LEU A 50 22.35 1.79 -17.55
C LEU A 50 20.96 1.58 -18.15
N ASN A 51 20.85 0.78 -19.21
CA ASN A 51 19.57 0.44 -19.80
C ASN A 51 18.66 -0.30 -18.81
N GLY A 52 19.19 -1.30 -18.10
CA GLY A 52 18.43 -2.04 -17.09
C GLY A 52 17.93 -1.17 -15.94
N THR A 53 18.77 -0.25 -15.44
CA THR A 53 18.37 0.68 -14.38
C THR A 53 17.35 1.72 -14.86
N SER A 54 17.43 2.13 -16.14
CA SER A 54 16.39 2.98 -16.76
C SER A 54 15.05 2.26 -16.83
N GLN A 55 15.02 0.99 -17.26
CA GLN A 55 13.78 0.20 -17.32
C GLN A 55 13.11 0.05 -15.95
N CYS A 56 13.89 -0.03 -14.88
CA CYS A 56 13.34 -0.04 -13.52
C CYS A 56 12.53 1.23 -13.21
N LEU A 57 12.97 2.40 -13.69
CA LEU A 57 12.25 3.67 -13.52
C LEU A 57 10.92 3.67 -14.27
N ASP A 58 10.88 3.10 -15.47
CA ASP A 58 9.65 2.96 -16.26
C ASP A 58 8.63 2.08 -15.55
N VAL A 59 9.09 0.96 -14.96
CA VAL A 59 8.24 0.06 -14.17
C VAL A 59 7.63 0.79 -12.99
N VAL A 60 8.42 1.53 -12.21
CA VAL A 60 7.88 2.29 -11.06
C VAL A 60 6.93 3.38 -11.52
N SER A 61 7.23 4.08 -12.62
CA SER A 61 6.34 5.09 -13.19
C SER A 61 4.97 4.50 -13.59
N LEU A 62 4.94 3.26 -14.10
CA LEU A 62 3.70 2.53 -14.37
C LEU A 62 2.91 2.24 -13.09
N TYR A 63 3.57 1.78 -12.03
CA TYR A 63 2.93 1.58 -10.72
C TYR A 63 2.40 2.90 -10.15
N THR A 64 3.16 3.99 -10.25
CA THR A 64 2.71 5.32 -9.82
C THR A 64 1.43 5.74 -10.54
N ALA A 65 1.37 5.56 -11.87
CA ALA A 65 0.16 5.85 -12.64
C ALA A 65 -1.03 4.97 -12.23
N ALA A 66 -0.80 3.67 -12.02
CA ALA A 66 -1.83 2.73 -11.60
C ALA A 66 -2.38 3.05 -10.20
N ILE A 67 -1.51 3.32 -9.23
CA ILE A 67 -1.87 3.69 -7.85
C ILE A 67 -2.64 5.02 -7.85
N CYS A 68 -2.17 6.02 -8.59
CA CYS A 68 -2.87 7.30 -8.74
C CYS A 68 -4.29 7.12 -9.29
N ARG A 69 -4.46 6.27 -10.32
CA ARG A 69 -5.79 5.96 -10.85
C ARG A 69 -6.69 5.30 -9.80
N ILE A 70 -6.18 4.33 -9.04
CA ILE A 70 -6.96 3.68 -7.98
C ILE A 70 -7.33 4.68 -6.87
N GLN A 71 -6.41 5.57 -6.49
CA GLN A 71 -6.66 6.63 -5.52
C GLN A 71 -7.80 7.55 -5.97
N CYS A 72 -7.83 7.96 -7.24
CA CYS A 72 -8.93 8.74 -7.79
C CYS A 72 -10.28 8.01 -7.66
N LEU A 73 -10.30 6.72 -8.01
CA LEU A 73 -11.52 5.89 -7.93
C LEU A 73 -11.99 5.71 -6.47
N LEU A 74 -11.06 5.53 -5.51
CA LEU A 74 -11.39 5.44 -4.09
C LEU A 74 -12.04 6.70 -3.52
N ARG A 75 -11.71 7.87 -4.08
CA ARG A 75 -12.25 9.16 -3.63
C ARG A 75 -13.71 9.35 -4.04
N GLU A 76 -14.19 8.64 -5.05
CA GLU A 76 -15.59 8.69 -5.46
C GLU A 76 -16.52 8.09 -4.38
N LYS A 77 -17.62 8.79 -4.08
CA LYS A 77 -18.51 8.43 -2.95
C LYS A 77 -19.23 7.10 -3.17
N ASP A 78 -19.69 6.82 -4.39
CA ASP A 78 -20.65 5.72 -4.69
C ASP A 78 -20.05 4.50 -5.40
N GLN A 79 -18.77 4.20 -5.21
CA GLN A 79 -18.20 2.98 -5.80
C GLN A 79 -18.58 1.71 -5.02
N PRO A 80 -19.26 0.71 -5.65
CA PRO A 80 -19.62 -0.55 -5.00
C PRO A 80 -18.43 -1.52 -4.83
N GLN A 81 -17.24 -1.18 -5.33
CA GLN A 81 -16.09 -2.09 -5.42
C GLN A 81 -14.87 -1.63 -4.58
N LYS A 82 -15.06 -0.80 -3.55
CA LYS A 82 -13.96 -0.24 -2.75
C LYS A 82 -13.06 -1.32 -2.12
N GLU A 83 -13.62 -2.41 -1.62
CA GLU A 83 -12.84 -3.54 -1.07
C GLU A 83 -11.89 -4.15 -2.10
N THR A 84 -12.35 -4.31 -3.35
CA THR A 84 -11.51 -4.86 -4.44
C THR A 84 -10.39 -3.90 -4.84
N LEU A 85 -10.62 -2.59 -4.76
CA LEU A 85 -9.60 -1.57 -5.03
C LEU A 85 -8.53 -1.54 -3.94
N ILE A 86 -8.94 -1.68 -2.67
CA ILE A 86 -8.01 -1.82 -1.55
C ILE A 86 -7.20 -3.12 -1.67
N ALA A 87 -7.82 -4.22 -2.09
CA ALA A 87 -7.09 -5.46 -2.37
C ALA A 87 -6.02 -5.26 -3.47
N LYS A 88 -6.33 -4.53 -4.55
CA LYS A 88 -5.37 -4.17 -5.60
C LYS A 88 -4.22 -3.30 -5.08
N ILE A 89 -4.50 -2.33 -4.22
CA ILE A 89 -3.45 -1.52 -3.56
C ILE A 89 -2.56 -2.39 -2.68
N SER A 90 -3.13 -3.34 -1.93
CA SER A 90 -2.37 -4.26 -1.10
C SER A 90 -1.44 -5.16 -1.93
N ILE A 91 -1.90 -5.64 -3.09
CA ILE A 91 -1.07 -6.40 -4.04
C ILE A 91 0.05 -5.51 -4.59
N ALA A 92 -0.27 -4.31 -5.09
CA ALA A 92 0.73 -3.39 -5.61
C ALA A 92 1.79 -3.03 -4.56
N LYS A 93 1.38 -2.83 -3.29
CA LYS A 93 2.31 -2.63 -2.17
C LYS A 93 3.25 -3.82 -1.99
N LEU A 94 2.74 -5.04 -2.06
CA LEU A 94 3.53 -6.27 -1.92
C LEU A 94 4.55 -6.40 -3.06
N GLU A 95 4.11 -6.15 -4.30
CA GLU A 95 4.96 -6.19 -5.50
C GLU A 95 6.08 -5.14 -5.42
N LEU A 96 5.74 -3.88 -5.11
CA LEU A 96 6.71 -2.81 -4.91
C LEU A 96 7.68 -3.11 -3.76
N SER A 97 7.20 -3.64 -2.64
CA SER A 97 8.06 -4.04 -1.51
C SER A 97 9.02 -5.15 -1.89
N THR A 98 8.58 -6.08 -2.74
CA THR A 98 9.42 -7.16 -3.26
C THR A 98 10.50 -6.60 -4.18
N LEU A 99 10.13 -5.72 -5.11
CA LEU A 99 11.07 -5.04 -6.00
C LEU A 99 12.09 -4.21 -5.22
N LEU A 100 11.65 -3.47 -4.20
CA LEU A 100 12.52 -2.68 -3.34
C LEU A 100 13.59 -3.56 -2.67
N ARG A 101 13.17 -4.67 -2.05
CA ARG A 101 14.08 -5.61 -1.37
C ARG A 101 15.07 -6.29 -2.31
N MET A 102 14.73 -6.44 -3.59
CA MET A 102 15.65 -6.99 -4.59
C MET A 102 16.74 -5.98 -5.00
N VAL A 103 16.39 -4.69 -5.07
CA VAL A 103 17.31 -3.64 -5.55
C VAL A 103 18.13 -3.00 -4.43
N GLU A 104 17.65 -2.99 -3.20
CA GLU A 104 18.39 -2.49 -2.01
C GLU A 104 19.81 -3.08 -1.87
N PRO A 105 20.02 -4.41 -1.87
CA PRO A 105 21.37 -4.96 -1.72
C PRO A 105 22.29 -4.59 -2.89
N PHE A 106 21.74 -4.43 -4.09
CA PHE A 106 22.49 -3.95 -5.24
C PHE A 106 22.95 -2.49 -5.05
N ALA A 107 22.07 -1.64 -4.56
CA ALA A 107 22.38 -0.24 -4.29
C ALA A 107 23.37 -0.05 -3.13
N GLU A 108 23.22 -0.82 -2.06
CA GLU A 108 24.00 -0.65 -0.81
C GLU A 108 25.38 -1.33 -0.87
N TYR A 109 25.50 -2.45 -1.59
CA TYR A 109 26.74 -3.24 -1.61
C TYR A 109 27.39 -3.29 -3.00
N ALA A 110 26.64 -3.60 -4.05
CA ALA A 110 27.22 -3.79 -5.37
C ALA A 110 27.66 -2.47 -6.01
N MET A 111 26.85 -1.40 -5.93
CA MET A 111 27.19 -0.10 -6.52
C MET A 111 28.47 0.53 -5.93
N PRO A 112 28.67 0.58 -4.59
CA PRO A 112 29.92 1.08 -4.04
C PRO A 112 31.13 0.27 -4.49
N GLN A 113 31.04 -1.07 -4.52
CA GLN A 113 32.11 -1.95 -4.99
C GLN A 113 32.46 -1.70 -6.46
N LEU A 114 31.45 -1.59 -7.33
CA LEU A 114 31.62 -1.25 -8.74
C LEU A 114 32.34 0.10 -8.90
N ARG A 115 32.02 1.10 -8.08
CA ARG A 115 32.67 2.41 -8.11
C ARG A 115 34.10 2.39 -7.59
N THR A 116 34.37 1.69 -6.48
CA THR A 116 35.68 1.76 -5.81
C THR A 116 36.70 0.76 -6.36
N GLU A 117 36.25 -0.38 -6.87
CA GLU A 117 37.13 -1.45 -7.33
C GLU A 117 37.16 -1.53 -8.85
N VAL A 118 36.00 -1.60 -9.50
CA VAL A 118 35.92 -1.87 -10.95
C VAL A 118 36.23 -0.63 -11.77
N LEU A 119 35.64 0.53 -11.44
CA LEU A 119 35.81 1.74 -12.23
C LEU A 119 37.29 2.17 -12.35
N PRO A 120 38.12 2.25 -11.28
CA PRO A 120 39.52 2.63 -11.40
C PRO A 120 40.34 1.62 -12.22
N MET A 121 40.00 0.33 -12.16
CA MET A 121 40.65 -0.71 -12.98
C MET A 121 40.38 -0.50 -14.48
N VAL A 122 39.16 -0.08 -14.84
CA VAL A 122 38.77 0.23 -16.22
C VAL A 122 39.49 1.47 -16.72
N GLU A 123 39.52 2.53 -15.91
CA GLU A 123 40.23 3.76 -16.23
C GLU A 123 41.73 3.54 -16.42
N ALA A 124 42.34 2.67 -15.60
CA ALA A 124 43.75 2.31 -15.71
C ALA A 124 44.06 1.48 -16.97
N THR A 125 43.10 0.67 -17.44
CA THR A 125 43.29 -0.22 -18.60
C THR A 125 43.12 0.51 -19.93
N GLU A 126 42.28 1.54 -19.99
CA GLU A 126 41.88 2.17 -21.26
C GLU A 126 42.75 3.36 -21.71
N GLY A 127 43.75 3.76 -20.93
CA GLY A 127 44.87 4.63 -21.33
C GLY A 127 44.54 6.05 -21.83
N GLY A 128 43.26 6.41 -22.00
CA GLY A 128 42.79 7.67 -22.57
C GLY A 128 41.81 8.43 -21.67
N ALA A 129 41.89 9.76 -21.70
CA ALA A 129 41.07 10.64 -20.86
C ALA A 129 39.56 10.67 -21.23
N LEU A 130 39.20 10.38 -22.49
CA LEU A 130 37.80 10.36 -22.94
C LEU A 130 37.04 9.08 -22.51
N PRO A 131 37.59 7.87 -22.74
CA PRO A 131 36.96 6.61 -22.32
C PRO A 131 36.69 6.53 -20.80
N SER A 132 37.65 6.98 -19.98
CA SER A 132 37.50 7.06 -18.51
C SER A 132 36.34 7.98 -18.11
N ARG A 133 36.21 9.17 -18.73
CA ARG A 133 35.11 10.11 -18.43
C ARG A 133 33.73 9.54 -18.76
N VAL A 134 33.61 8.79 -19.85
CA VAL A 134 32.34 8.17 -20.27
C VAL A 134 31.93 7.05 -19.30
N ALA A 135 32.87 6.19 -18.90
CA ALA A 135 32.62 5.15 -17.90
C ALA A 135 32.20 5.74 -16.54
N HIS A 136 32.86 6.81 -16.11
CA HIS A 136 32.50 7.53 -14.90
C HIS A 136 31.08 8.12 -14.98
N HIS A 137 30.74 8.78 -16.09
CA HIS A 137 29.39 9.34 -16.27
C HIS A 137 28.31 8.25 -16.23
N HIS A 138 28.51 7.13 -16.93
CA HIS A 138 27.58 6.01 -16.89
C HIS A 138 27.41 5.43 -15.48
N MET A 139 28.50 5.31 -14.70
CA MET A 139 28.41 4.87 -13.31
C MET A 139 27.53 5.81 -12.47
N VAL A 140 27.74 7.12 -12.60
CA VAL A 140 26.95 8.13 -11.88
C VAL A 140 25.48 8.07 -12.29
N ASP A 141 25.17 7.90 -13.58
CA ASP A 141 23.81 7.76 -14.06
C ASP A 141 23.13 6.50 -13.50
N ILE A 142 23.83 5.35 -13.48
CA ILE A 142 23.33 4.10 -12.89
C ILE A 142 23.03 4.31 -11.40
N GLU A 143 23.96 4.90 -10.65
CA GLU A 143 23.75 5.20 -9.22
C GLU A 143 22.54 6.11 -9.01
N ASN A 144 22.36 7.12 -9.86
CA ASN A 144 21.23 8.04 -9.79
C ASN A 144 19.91 7.34 -10.11
N ASN A 145 19.84 6.54 -11.17
CA ASN A 145 18.65 5.77 -11.54
C ASN A 145 18.24 4.80 -10.43
N VAL A 146 19.20 4.08 -9.84
CA VAL A 146 18.93 3.16 -8.72
C VAL A 146 18.42 3.93 -7.50
N ARG A 147 19.07 5.04 -7.15
CA ARG A 147 18.65 5.87 -6.02
C ARG A 147 17.25 6.44 -6.22
N GLU A 148 16.95 6.90 -7.43
CA GLU A 148 15.64 7.42 -7.80
C GLU A 148 14.57 6.34 -7.74
N PHE A 149 14.83 5.16 -8.32
CA PHE A 149 13.96 3.99 -8.24
C PHE A 149 13.62 3.64 -6.78
N LEU A 150 14.63 3.53 -5.92
CA LEU A 150 14.44 3.19 -4.51
C LEU A 150 13.59 4.25 -3.79
N ARG A 151 13.86 5.54 -4.06
CA ARG A 151 13.12 6.66 -3.47
C ARG A 151 11.65 6.63 -3.89
N GLU A 152 11.39 6.49 -5.19
CA GLU A 152 10.04 6.50 -5.74
C GLU A 152 9.26 5.27 -5.27
N CYS A 153 9.87 4.09 -5.31
CA CYS A 153 9.26 2.86 -4.83
C CYS A 153 8.88 2.96 -3.33
N ARG A 154 9.77 3.48 -2.47
CA ARG A 154 9.46 3.74 -1.05
C ARG A 154 8.30 4.73 -0.89
N SER A 155 8.27 5.80 -1.68
CA SER A 155 7.18 6.78 -1.65
C SER A 155 5.84 6.15 -2.03
N GLN A 156 5.80 5.33 -3.08
CA GLN A 156 4.60 4.62 -3.50
C GLN A 156 4.12 3.61 -2.45
N ILE A 157 5.03 2.88 -1.79
CA ILE A 157 4.69 1.99 -0.68
C ILE A 157 4.03 2.76 0.48
N GLN A 158 4.58 3.93 0.85
CA GLN A 158 4.00 4.78 1.90
C GLN A 158 2.63 5.34 1.51
N LEU A 159 2.43 5.70 0.24
CA LEU A 159 1.14 6.13 -0.27
C LEU A 159 0.11 4.99 -0.15
N CYS A 160 0.45 3.78 -0.60
CA CYS A 160 -0.41 2.60 -0.47
C CYS A 160 -0.81 2.35 1.00
N GLU A 161 0.14 2.43 1.94
CA GLU A 161 -0.16 2.30 3.38
C GLU A 161 -1.11 3.37 3.89
N SER A 162 -0.94 4.60 3.46
CA SER A 162 -1.80 5.72 3.85
C SER A 162 -3.21 5.53 3.33
N LEU A 163 -3.37 5.06 2.08
CA LEU A 163 -4.68 4.78 1.48
C LEU A 163 -5.42 3.63 2.18
N ILE A 164 -4.69 2.56 2.54
CA ILE A 164 -5.27 1.44 3.31
C ILE A 164 -5.74 1.94 4.68
N LYS A 165 -4.90 2.70 5.40
CA LYS A 165 -5.25 3.26 6.71
C LYS A 165 -6.45 4.20 6.64
N GLU A 166 -6.49 5.08 5.64
CA GLU A 166 -7.62 6.00 5.46
C GLU A 166 -8.94 5.25 5.22
N TYR A 167 -8.90 4.15 4.46
CA TYR A 167 -10.06 3.30 4.24
C TYR A 167 -10.54 2.65 5.55
N ASP A 168 -9.63 2.04 6.30
CA ASP A 168 -9.96 1.40 7.59
C ASP A 168 -10.52 2.40 8.60
N MET A 169 -9.96 3.61 8.67
CA MET A 169 -10.48 4.68 9.53
C MET A 169 -11.91 5.05 9.14
N LYS A 170 -12.20 5.27 7.85
CA LYS A 170 -13.56 5.59 7.40
C LYS A 170 -14.56 4.46 7.63
N ALA A 171 -14.12 3.21 7.48
CA ALA A 171 -14.94 2.04 7.79
C ALA A 171 -15.29 1.99 9.29
N ASN A 172 -14.30 2.23 10.15
CA ASN A 172 -14.49 2.29 11.60
C ASN A 172 -15.34 3.48 12.04
N ASP A 173 -15.21 4.65 11.41
CA ASP A 173 -16.06 5.81 11.69
C ASP A 173 -17.53 5.52 11.43
N LYS A 174 -17.84 4.80 10.35
CA LYS A 174 -19.20 4.35 10.04
C LYS A 174 -19.73 3.39 11.11
N VAL A 175 -18.91 2.43 11.54
CA VAL A 175 -19.26 1.51 12.64
C VAL A 175 -19.51 2.27 13.94
N ASN A 176 -18.63 3.20 14.30
CA ASN A 176 -18.78 4.05 15.48
C ASN A 176 -20.05 4.89 15.43
N SER A 177 -20.40 5.44 14.27
CA SER A 177 -21.65 6.19 14.08
C SER A 177 -22.89 5.30 14.28
N ILE A 178 -22.87 4.09 13.72
CA ILE A 178 -23.96 3.10 13.90
C ILE A 178 -24.09 2.69 15.36
N LEU A 179 -22.97 2.40 16.03
CA LEU A 179 -22.95 2.03 17.45
C LEU A 179 -23.47 3.18 18.33
N ASN A 180 -23.07 4.41 18.04
CA ASN A 180 -23.57 5.59 18.75
C ASN A 180 -25.09 5.72 18.59
N PHE A 181 -25.59 5.60 17.37
CA PHE A 181 -27.03 5.64 17.09
C PHE A 181 -27.81 4.55 17.84
N LEU A 182 -27.33 3.30 17.78
CA LEU A 182 -27.93 2.18 18.51
C LEU A 182 -27.90 2.42 20.03
N THR A 183 -26.82 2.99 20.55
CA THR A 183 -26.65 3.31 21.98
C THR A 183 -27.65 4.35 22.44
N VAL A 184 -27.85 5.43 21.67
CA VAL A 184 -28.84 6.47 21.97
C VAL A 184 -30.24 5.86 22.03
N ILE A 185 -30.63 5.05 21.04
CA ILE A 185 -31.93 4.36 21.05
C ILE A 185 -32.07 3.44 22.27
N THR A 186 -31.03 2.66 22.57
CA THR A 186 -31.04 1.74 23.72
C THR A 186 -31.24 2.48 25.04
N PHE A 187 -30.52 3.60 25.24
CA PHE A 187 -30.66 4.43 26.44
C PHE A 187 -32.05 5.08 26.58
N LEU A 188 -32.72 5.38 25.46
CA LEU A 188 -34.10 5.88 25.49
C LEU A 188 -35.11 4.79 25.88
N ILE A 189 -34.85 3.53 25.50
CA ILE A 189 -35.77 2.41 25.72
C ILE A 189 -35.56 1.75 27.10
N MET A 190 -34.33 1.69 27.60
CA MET A 190 -33.97 1.03 28.87
C MET A 190 -34.80 1.47 30.09
N PRO A 191 -35.00 2.78 30.39
CA PRO A 191 -35.79 3.21 31.54
C PRO A 191 -37.26 2.85 31.40
N MET A 192 -37.80 2.91 30.18
CA MET A 192 -39.15 2.42 29.87
C MET A 192 -39.24 0.92 30.14
N GLN A 193 -38.35 0.11 29.58
CA GLN A 193 -38.33 -1.35 29.79
C GLN A 193 -38.23 -1.73 31.27
N LEU A 194 -37.40 -1.03 32.06
CA LEU A 194 -37.28 -1.25 33.49
C LEU A 194 -38.60 -0.99 34.21
N LEU A 195 -39.27 0.12 33.88
CA LEU A 195 -40.56 0.47 34.47
C LEU A 195 -41.66 -0.51 34.07
N THR A 196 -41.76 -0.87 32.79
CA THR A 196 -42.75 -1.87 32.34
C THR A 196 -42.46 -3.25 32.94
N GLY A 197 -41.19 -3.60 33.14
CA GLY A 197 -40.79 -4.83 33.83
C GLY A 197 -41.21 -4.83 35.29
N LEU A 198 -41.01 -3.72 36.02
CA LEU A 198 -41.40 -3.57 37.41
C LEU A 198 -42.92 -3.63 37.60
N TYR A 199 -43.68 -2.90 36.78
CA TYR A 199 -45.14 -2.89 36.83
C TYR A 199 -45.78 -4.12 36.16
N GLY A 200 -45.02 -4.89 35.38
CA GLY A 200 -45.44 -6.15 34.76
C GLY A 200 -45.37 -7.36 35.70
N MET A 201 -44.91 -7.18 36.94
CA MET A 201 -44.84 -8.26 37.93
C MET A 201 -46.20 -8.53 38.59
N ASN A 202 -46.54 -9.81 38.79
CA ASN A 202 -47.81 -10.24 39.40
C ASN A 202 -47.87 -10.09 40.94
N PHE A 203 -47.54 -8.92 41.51
CA PHE A 203 -47.64 -8.70 42.94
C PHE A 203 -49.05 -8.28 43.37
N LYS A 204 -49.57 -8.92 44.43
CA LYS A 204 -50.95 -8.75 44.92
C LYS A 204 -51.20 -7.43 45.67
N ARG A 205 -50.16 -6.68 46.01
CA ARG A 205 -50.24 -5.47 46.85
C ARG A 205 -49.26 -4.40 46.33
N MET A 206 -49.56 -3.83 45.15
CA MET A 206 -48.91 -2.62 44.64
C MET A 206 -49.80 -1.42 44.96
N PRO A 207 -49.46 -0.58 45.96
CA PRO A 207 -50.30 0.54 46.38
C PRO A 207 -50.53 1.56 45.26
N GLU A 208 -49.62 1.65 44.28
CA GLU A 208 -49.69 2.57 43.14
C GLU A 208 -50.76 2.17 42.12
N LEU A 209 -51.15 0.88 42.04
CA LEU A 209 -52.17 0.39 41.11
C LEU A 209 -53.60 0.75 41.52
N SER A 210 -53.83 0.89 42.84
CA SER A 210 -55.13 1.27 43.40
C SER A 210 -55.38 2.79 43.40
N TRP A 211 -54.41 3.58 42.93
CA TRP A 211 -54.52 5.04 42.93
C TRP A 211 -55.09 5.55 41.61
N ASP A 212 -56.09 6.45 41.67
CA ASP A 212 -56.75 7.02 40.49
C ASP A 212 -55.79 7.70 39.50
N TYR A 213 -54.67 8.24 40.00
CA TYR A 213 -53.63 8.88 39.17
C TYR A 213 -52.43 7.98 38.86
N GLY A 214 -52.46 6.70 39.25
CA GLY A 214 -51.34 5.77 39.08
C GLY A 214 -50.85 5.63 37.63
N TYR A 215 -51.76 5.66 36.66
CA TYR A 215 -51.43 5.64 35.23
C TYR A 215 -50.65 6.90 34.81
N HIS A 216 -51.07 8.07 35.27
CA HIS A 216 -50.40 9.34 34.95
C HIS A 216 -49.05 9.44 35.65
N TYR A 217 -48.96 8.93 36.88
CA TYR A 217 -47.71 8.82 37.63
C TYR A 217 -46.69 7.94 36.90
N PHE A 218 -47.11 6.78 36.37
CA PHE A 218 -46.23 5.88 35.59
C PHE A 218 -45.60 6.59 34.40
N PHE A 219 -46.40 7.25 33.55
CA PHE A 219 -45.87 7.96 32.37
C PHE A 219 -45.01 9.16 32.77
N GLY A 220 -45.36 9.88 33.83
CA GLY A 220 -44.54 10.97 34.36
C GLY A 220 -43.18 10.48 34.84
N LEU A 221 -43.15 9.38 35.61
CA LEU A 221 -41.93 8.75 36.09
C LEU A 221 -41.08 8.22 34.93
N ALA A 222 -41.70 7.56 33.96
CA ALA A 222 -41.03 7.05 32.76
C ALA A 222 -40.41 8.17 31.93
N PHE A 223 -41.13 9.28 31.75
CA PHE A 223 -40.63 10.44 31.02
C PHE A 223 -39.44 11.09 31.73
N ILE A 224 -39.54 11.30 33.05
CA ILE A 224 -38.44 11.86 33.86
C ILE A 224 -37.23 10.93 33.83
N ALA A 225 -37.41 9.63 34.02
CA ALA A 225 -36.33 8.64 33.97
C ALA A 225 -35.65 8.60 32.60
N THR A 226 -36.42 8.69 31.52
CA THR A 226 -35.88 8.75 30.15
C THR A 226 -35.09 10.03 29.93
N LEU A 227 -35.60 11.17 30.40
CA LEU A 227 -34.94 12.47 30.27
C LEU A 227 -33.62 12.51 31.06
N THR A 228 -33.58 11.98 32.29
CA THR A 228 -32.36 11.93 33.10
C THR A 228 -31.30 11.04 32.47
N PHE A 229 -31.67 9.86 31.96
CA PHE A 229 -30.77 8.98 31.23
C PHE A 229 -30.24 9.63 29.95
N ALA A 230 -31.10 10.30 29.18
CA ALA A 230 -30.70 11.00 27.96
C ALA A 230 -29.73 12.16 28.24
N LEU A 231 -29.98 12.97 29.29
CA LEU A 231 -29.09 14.06 29.70
C LEU A 231 -27.74 13.53 30.20
N CYS A 232 -27.74 12.43 30.95
CA CYS A 232 -26.52 11.76 31.41
C CYS A 232 -25.69 11.28 30.22
N LEU A 233 -26.31 10.59 29.25
CA LEU A 233 -25.65 10.14 28.03
C LEU A 233 -25.06 11.31 27.23
N ALA A 234 -25.83 12.39 27.06
CA ALA A 234 -25.36 13.59 26.37
C ALA A 234 -24.16 14.25 27.09
N GLY A 235 -24.15 14.24 28.42
CA GLY A 235 -23.02 14.71 29.23
C GLY A 235 -21.76 13.86 29.00
N ILE A 236 -21.91 12.53 29.01
CA ILE A 236 -20.80 11.59 28.75
C ILE A 236 -20.26 11.79 27.33
N GLN A 237 -21.13 11.88 26.33
CA GLN A 237 -20.70 12.07 24.94
C GLN A 237 -19.94 13.38 24.74
N ARG A 238 -20.35 14.47 25.39
CA ARG A 238 -19.64 15.77 25.34
C ARG A 238 -18.29 15.75 26.05
N ALA A 239 -18.10 14.87 27.03
CA ALA A 239 -16.82 14.76 27.74
C ALA A 239 -15.79 13.90 26.99
N VAL A 240 -16.25 13.05 26.07
CA VAL A 240 -15.42 12.09 25.31
C VAL A 240 -14.99 12.64 23.94
N VAL A 241 -15.72 13.64 23.40
CA VAL A 241 -15.40 14.37 22.16
C VAL A 241 -14.59 15.61 22.48
#